data_AF-A0A967LX70-F1
#
_entry.id   AF-A0A967LX70-F1
#
_cell.length_a   1.000
_cell.length_b   1.000
_cell.length_c   1.000
_cell.angle_alpha   90.00
_cell.angle_beta   90.00
_cell.angle_gamma   90.00
#
_symmetry.space_group_name_H-M   'P 1'
#
loop_
_entity.id
_entity.type
_entity.pdbx_description
1 polymer ?
#
loop_
_entity_poly.entity_id
_entity_poly.type
_entity_poly.pdbx_seq_one_letter_code
_entity_poly.pdbx_strand_id
1 'polypeptide(L)'
;HPETVAARGLKQGDIVQIESRWGQLQMPVYETFGVHSKAAVVAIGQGHSAYGRYARGRGLNPIELLSPELEPHSGGPFFAAGPIALKKTGRSIKLAHTDGSPDQHGRKIALSVQLKDLAHPEHHQGHGLAMWEFPLVLPLPEAYDRKTRDIYPPHKHEDYRWAMVVDMDKCIGCSACSAACYAENNVAVAGEERIVEGREMAWLQIQRYEDPEQREKITFLPMLCQHCDNAPCESVCPVY
;
A
#
# COMPACT_ATOMS: atom_id res chain seq x y z
N HIS A 1 -3.67 12.41 10.97
CA HIS A 1 -2.38 13.09 10.75
C HIS A 1 -1.39 12.80 11.88
N PRO A 2 -0.13 12.49 11.57
CA PRO A 2 0.95 12.24 12.53
C PRO A 2 1.10 13.28 13.63
N GLU A 3 1.12 14.57 13.27
CA GLU A 3 1.25 15.65 14.24
C GLU A 3 0.11 15.67 15.27
N THR A 4 -1.11 15.41 14.82
CA THR A 4 -2.29 15.37 15.70
C THR A 4 -2.26 14.16 16.64
N VAL A 5 -1.78 13.02 16.14
CA VAL A 5 -1.58 11.80 16.91
C VAL A 5 -0.51 12.06 17.98
N ALA A 6 0.64 12.61 17.60
CA ALA A 6 1.75 12.93 18.49
C ALA A 6 1.38 13.99 19.54
N ALA A 7 0.75 15.10 19.13
CA ALA A 7 0.31 16.17 20.04
C ALA A 7 -0.71 15.69 21.07
N ARG A 8 -1.50 14.66 20.72
CA ARG A 8 -2.43 14.01 21.65
C ARG A 8 -1.79 12.85 22.40
N GLY A 9 -0.53 12.50 22.15
CA GLY A 9 0.17 11.36 22.76
C GLY A 9 -0.48 10.01 22.45
N LEU A 10 -1.06 9.87 21.26
CA LEU A 10 -1.63 8.64 20.73
C LEU A 10 -0.57 7.89 19.91
N LYS A 11 -0.82 6.60 19.67
CA LYS A 11 -0.03 5.76 18.76
C LYS A 11 -0.94 4.99 17.81
N GLN A 12 -0.37 4.50 16.72
CA GLN A 12 -1.06 3.58 15.82
C GLN A 12 -1.55 2.34 16.59
N GLY A 13 -2.84 2.01 16.41
CA GLY A 13 -3.52 0.91 17.10
C GLY A 13 -4.14 1.29 18.45
N ASP A 14 -3.89 2.49 19.00
CA ASP A 14 -4.58 2.94 20.21
C ASP A 14 -6.09 3.08 19.94
N ILE A 15 -6.91 2.62 20.88
CA ILE A 15 -8.35 2.77 20.81
C ILE A 15 -8.74 4.12 21.44
N VAL A 16 -9.42 4.94 20.65
CA VAL A 16 -9.99 6.21 21.09
C VAL A 16 -11.50 6.16 21.06
N GLN A 17 -12.13 6.80 22.02
CA GLN A 17 -13.55 7.08 21.98
C GLN A 17 -13.77 8.40 21.22
N ILE A 18 -14.53 8.31 20.14
CA ILE A 18 -15.01 9.44 19.36
C ILE A 18 -16.46 9.69 19.76
N GLU A 19 -16.77 10.92 20.11
CA GLU A 19 -18.10 11.34 20.53
C GLU A 19 -18.53 12.53 19.69
N SER A 20 -19.68 12.41 19.03
CA SER A 20 -20.36 13.49 18.31
C SER A 20 -21.63 13.88 19.06
N ARG A 21 -22.38 14.85 18.53
CA ARG A 21 -23.70 15.21 19.05
C ARG A 21 -24.70 14.04 18.99
N TRP A 22 -24.50 13.10 18.07
CA TRP A 22 -25.48 12.06 17.73
C TRP A 22 -25.14 10.68 18.29
N GLY A 23 -23.87 10.41 18.57
CA GLY A 23 -23.46 9.12 19.09
C GLY A 23 -22.01 9.09 19.54
N GLN A 24 -21.60 7.91 20.00
CA GLN A 24 -20.23 7.65 20.43
C GLN A 24 -19.78 6.26 19.97
N LEU A 25 -18.53 6.16 19.53
CA LEU A 25 -17.91 4.91 19.09
C LEU A 25 -16.47 4.83 19.59
N GLN A 26 -15.97 3.61 19.75
CA GLN A 26 -14.58 3.38 20.13
C GLN A 26 -13.83 2.67 19.02
N MET A 27 -12.90 3.35 18.36
CA MET A 27 -12.22 2.83 17.17
C MET A 27 -10.70 2.96 17.30
N PRO A 28 -9.93 2.09 16.64
CA PRO A 28 -8.49 2.20 16.60
C PRO A 28 -8.03 3.41 15.78
N VAL A 29 -6.89 3.98 16.16
CA VAL A 29 -6.21 5.04 15.41
C VAL A 29 -5.29 4.40 14.37
N TYR A 30 -5.43 4.83 13.10
CA TYR A 30 -4.46 4.57 12.04
C TYR A 30 -3.84 5.92 11.62
N GLU A 31 -2.52 5.98 11.57
CA GLU A 31 -1.78 7.20 11.32
C GLU A 31 -1.42 7.32 9.83
N THR A 32 -1.64 8.50 9.24
CA THR A 32 -1.27 8.77 7.83
C THR A 32 -1.18 10.27 7.56
N PHE A 33 -0.25 10.67 6.68
CA PHE A 33 -0.12 12.03 6.15
C PHE A 33 -1.23 12.40 5.17
N GLY A 34 -1.99 11.42 4.63
CA GLY A 34 -3.08 11.67 3.69
C GLY A 34 -4.34 12.34 4.28
N VAL A 35 -4.33 12.73 5.55
CA VAL A 35 -5.46 13.37 6.23
C VAL A 35 -5.00 14.67 6.88
N HIS A 36 -5.73 15.77 6.63
CA HIS A 36 -5.47 17.07 7.22
C HIS A 36 -5.41 17.03 8.76
N SER A 37 -4.52 17.83 9.38
CA SER A 37 -4.24 17.80 10.83
C SER A 37 -5.46 18.07 11.73
N LYS A 38 -6.45 18.81 11.23
CA LYS A 38 -7.69 19.13 11.96
C LYS A 38 -8.86 18.17 11.65
N ALA A 39 -8.64 17.11 10.88
CA ALA A 39 -9.67 16.17 10.48
C ALA A 39 -9.34 14.74 10.90
N ALA A 40 -10.38 13.95 11.13
CA ALA A 40 -10.30 12.51 11.21
C ALA A 40 -11.20 11.92 10.12
N VAL A 41 -10.71 10.92 9.40
CA VAL A 41 -11.46 10.24 8.35
C VAL A 41 -11.73 8.81 8.82
N VAL A 42 -12.98 8.38 8.74
CA VAL A 42 -13.41 7.04 9.11
C VAL A 42 -14.11 6.42 7.93
N ALA A 43 -13.63 5.26 7.48
CA ALA A 43 -14.23 4.54 6.37
C ALA A 43 -15.61 3.98 6.77
N ILE A 44 -16.58 4.10 5.85
CA ILE A 44 -17.92 3.51 5.99
C ILE A 44 -17.96 2.11 5.36
N GLY A 45 -18.94 1.29 5.76
CA GLY A 45 -19.19 -0.03 5.15
C GLY A 45 -18.91 -1.24 6.04
N GLN A 46 -18.48 -1.02 7.29
CA GLN A 46 -18.35 -2.05 8.33
C GLN A 46 -19.46 -1.91 9.40
N GLY A 47 -19.44 -2.78 10.42
CA GLY A 47 -20.39 -2.73 11.54
C GLY A 47 -21.72 -3.44 11.27
N HIS A 48 -21.76 -4.38 10.33
CA HIS A 48 -22.98 -5.12 9.98
C HIS A 48 -23.39 -6.08 11.11
N SER A 49 -24.66 -6.07 11.51
CA SER A 49 -25.20 -6.98 12.53
C SER A 49 -25.94 -8.19 11.95
N ALA A 50 -26.45 -8.07 10.72
CA ALA A 50 -27.34 -9.05 10.08
C ALA A 50 -26.70 -9.85 8.92
N TYR A 51 -25.48 -9.52 8.52
CA TYR A 51 -24.81 -10.21 7.39
C TYR A 51 -24.22 -11.56 7.78
N GLY A 52 -23.63 -12.27 6.81
CA GLY A 52 -23.01 -13.58 7.02
C GLY A 52 -21.73 -13.53 7.87
N ARG A 53 -21.11 -14.70 8.05
CA ARG A 53 -19.95 -14.93 8.94
C ARG A 53 -18.75 -13.98 8.73
N TYR A 54 -18.62 -13.39 7.54
CA TYR A 54 -17.49 -12.51 7.18
C TYR A 54 -17.72 -11.03 7.51
N ALA A 55 -18.97 -10.60 7.68
CA ALA A 55 -19.30 -9.19 7.93
C ALA A 55 -19.99 -8.97 9.29
N ARG A 56 -20.65 -9.99 9.84
CA ARG A 56 -21.33 -9.88 11.13
C ARG A 56 -20.36 -9.54 12.26
N GLY A 57 -20.62 -8.43 12.95
CA GLY A 57 -19.83 -7.99 14.11
C GLY A 57 -18.39 -7.61 13.77
N ARG A 58 -18.09 -7.31 12.49
CA ARG A 58 -16.78 -6.85 12.05
C ARG A 58 -16.75 -5.33 11.92
N GLY A 59 -15.74 -4.72 12.52
CA GLY A 59 -15.59 -3.26 12.55
C GLY A 59 -16.76 -2.56 13.25
N LEU A 60 -16.95 -1.29 12.92
CA LEU A 60 -17.96 -0.41 13.51
C LEU A 60 -18.66 0.37 12.41
N ASN A 61 -19.89 0.82 12.67
CA ASN A 61 -20.63 1.65 11.73
C ASN A 61 -20.52 3.13 12.11
N PRO A 62 -19.66 3.93 11.46
CA PRO A 62 -19.49 5.35 11.80
C PRO A 62 -20.72 6.22 11.49
N ILE A 63 -21.73 5.70 10.79
CA ILE A 63 -22.98 6.42 10.55
C ILE A 63 -23.68 6.80 11.86
N GLU A 64 -23.45 6.04 12.94
CA GLU A 64 -23.96 6.36 14.28
C GLU A 64 -23.42 7.70 14.84
N LEU A 65 -22.36 8.24 14.25
CA LEU A 65 -21.80 9.54 14.62
C LEU A 65 -22.37 10.70 13.79
N LEU A 66 -23.15 10.43 12.75
CA LEU A 66 -23.61 11.42 11.77
C LEU A 66 -25.02 11.92 12.09
N SER A 67 -25.37 13.08 11.52
CA SER A 67 -26.73 13.62 11.65
C SER A 67 -27.76 12.70 10.98
N PRO A 68 -28.91 12.44 11.61
CA PRO A 68 -30.02 11.74 10.97
C PRO A 68 -30.81 12.62 10.01
N GLU A 69 -30.57 13.94 10.01
CA GLU A 69 -31.21 14.89 9.11
C GLU A 69 -30.63 14.80 7.70
N LEU A 70 -31.41 15.19 6.69
CA LEU A 70 -30.92 15.33 5.32
C LEU A 70 -30.27 16.70 5.15
N GLU A 71 -29.20 16.74 4.35
CA GLU A 71 -28.54 17.99 3.99
C GLU A 71 -29.50 18.84 3.15
N PRO A 72 -29.82 20.09 3.56
CA PRO A 72 -30.90 20.87 2.96
C PRO A 72 -30.77 21.14 1.46
N HIS A 73 -29.55 21.22 0.91
CA HIS A 73 -29.34 21.58 -0.49
C HIS A 73 -29.36 20.38 -1.44
N SER A 74 -28.79 19.26 -1.03
CA SER A 74 -28.65 18.04 -1.83
C SER A 74 -29.73 17.01 -1.55
N GLY A 75 -30.39 17.07 -0.39
CA GLY A 75 -31.28 16.03 0.10
C GLY A 75 -30.57 14.72 0.45
N GLY A 76 -29.24 14.70 0.44
CA GLY A 76 -28.42 13.54 0.78
C GLY A 76 -28.09 13.47 2.28
N PRO A 77 -27.47 12.37 2.74
CA PRO A 77 -27.02 12.25 4.11
C PRO A 77 -25.79 13.15 4.38
N PHE A 78 -25.63 13.59 5.63
CA PHE A 78 -24.39 14.23 6.06
C PHE A 78 -23.26 13.21 6.15
N PHE A 79 -22.13 13.48 5.47
CA PHE A 79 -20.91 12.66 5.55
C PHE A 79 -19.81 13.25 6.43
N ALA A 80 -20.12 14.32 7.15
CA ALA A 80 -19.21 14.95 8.10
C ALA A 80 -19.94 15.24 9.41
N ALA A 81 -19.22 15.05 10.52
CA ALA A 81 -19.67 15.41 11.86
C ALA A 81 -18.63 16.31 12.52
N GLY A 82 -19.09 17.42 13.09
CA GLY A 82 -18.25 18.35 13.83
C GLY A 82 -19.09 19.30 14.68
N PRO A 83 -18.61 19.73 15.86
CA PRO A 83 -17.36 19.31 16.51
C PRO A 83 -17.44 17.86 17.06
N ILE A 84 -16.28 17.21 17.17
CA ILE A 84 -16.13 15.88 17.80
C ILE A 84 -15.24 15.97 19.04
N ALA A 85 -15.54 15.18 20.06
CA ALA A 85 -14.66 14.96 21.20
C ALA A 85 -13.90 13.63 21.04
N LEU A 86 -12.61 13.66 21.38
CA LEU A 86 -11.73 12.49 21.35
C LEU A 86 -11.19 12.21 22.75
N LYS A 87 -11.47 11.02 23.28
CA LYS A 87 -11.01 10.56 24.60
C LYS A 87 -10.16 9.30 24.45
N LYS A 88 -9.02 9.24 25.15
CA LYS A 88 -8.20 8.03 25.22
C LYS A 88 -8.89 6.97 26.06
N THR A 89 -8.87 5.72 25.61
CA THR A 89 -9.40 4.60 26.39
C THR A 89 -8.32 3.84 27.16
N GLY A 90 -7.04 4.04 26.82
CA GLY A 90 -5.91 3.28 27.38
C GLY A 90 -5.74 1.87 26.82
N ARG A 91 -6.64 1.43 25.92
CA ARG A 91 -6.55 0.15 25.22
C ARG A 91 -5.89 0.32 23.86
N SER A 92 -5.25 -0.73 23.36
CA SER A 92 -4.66 -0.77 22.02
C SER A 92 -4.84 -2.16 21.39
N ILE A 93 -4.80 -2.20 20.07
CA ILE A 93 -4.85 -3.43 19.28
C ILE A 93 -3.73 -3.45 18.24
N LYS A 94 -3.35 -4.64 17.79
CA LYS A 94 -2.54 -4.79 16.59
C LYS A 94 -3.45 -4.63 15.37
N LEU A 95 -3.09 -3.72 14.48
CA LEU A 95 -3.84 -3.52 13.24
C LEU A 95 -3.40 -4.56 12.21
N ALA A 96 -4.35 -5.27 11.64
CA ALA A 96 -4.12 -6.10 10.46
C ALA A 96 -3.94 -5.18 9.24
N HIS A 97 -2.71 -5.05 8.78
CA HIS A 97 -2.36 -4.26 7.61
C HIS A 97 -1.20 -4.96 6.90
N THR A 98 -1.18 -4.86 5.57
CA THR A 98 -0.23 -5.57 4.72
C THR A 98 0.79 -4.62 4.08
N ASP A 99 0.59 -3.30 4.27
CA ASP A 99 1.60 -2.31 3.95
C ASP A 99 2.82 -2.49 4.86
N GLY A 100 3.99 -2.50 4.22
CA GLY A 100 5.26 -2.40 4.92
C GLY A 100 5.54 -0.97 5.38
N SER A 101 6.82 -0.63 5.49
CA SER A 101 7.20 0.76 5.70
C SER A 101 6.79 1.63 4.50
N PRO A 102 6.09 2.75 4.70
CA PRO A 102 5.83 3.71 3.64
C PRO A 102 7.10 4.47 3.22
N ASP A 103 8.16 4.42 4.04
CA ASP A 103 9.46 5.00 3.75
C ASP A 103 10.32 4.02 2.95
N GLN A 104 10.98 4.50 1.90
CA GLN A 104 11.87 3.67 1.08
C GLN A 104 13.20 3.35 1.77
N HIS A 105 13.48 3.93 2.94
CA HIS A 105 14.70 3.83 3.73
C HIS A 105 15.96 4.22 2.94
N GLY A 106 15.85 5.30 2.16
CA GLY A 106 16.92 5.74 1.26
C GLY A 106 17.19 4.75 0.12
N ARG A 107 16.17 4.00 -0.33
CA ARG A 107 16.28 3.08 -1.48
C ARG A 107 15.56 3.66 -2.70
N LYS A 108 16.01 3.24 -3.89
CA LYS A 108 15.43 3.60 -5.19
C LYS A 108 14.42 2.54 -5.64
N ILE A 109 13.36 2.32 -4.87
CA ILE A 109 12.35 1.28 -5.18
C ILE A 109 11.27 1.85 -6.09
N ALA A 110 10.56 2.86 -5.61
CA ALA A 110 9.56 3.61 -6.37
C ALA A 110 10.18 4.94 -6.79
N LEU A 111 10.67 4.97 -8.03
CA LEU A 111 11.27 6.15 -8.62
C LEU A 111 10.20 7.13 -9.08
N SER A 112 10.40 8.40 -8.80
CA SER A 112 9.64 9.48 -9.43
C SER A 112 10.61 10.56 -9.92
N VAL A 113 10.31 11.13 -11.08
CA VAL A 113 11.09 12.19 -11.71
C VAL A 113 10.13 13.34 -12.05
N GLN A 114 10.57 14.58 -11.88
CA GLN A 114 9.75 15.71 -12.33
C GLN A 114 9.86 15.85 -13.85
N LEU A 115 8.78 16.31 -14.49
CA LEU A 115 8.75 16.47 -15.94
C LEU A 115 9.86 17.39 -16.47
N LYS A 116 10.25 18.41 -15.70
CA LYS A 116 11.35 19.31 -16.05
C LYS A 116 12.72 18.61 -16.09
N ASP A 117 12.91 17.55 -15.31
CA ASP A 117 14.18 16.83 -15.17
C ASP A 117 14.31 15.71 -16.23
N LEU A 118 13.19 15.27 -16.83
CA LEU A 118 13.17 14.30 -17.94
C LEU A 118 13.88 14.79 -19.20
N ALA A 119 14.02 16.10 -19.39
CA ALA A 119 14.72 16.70 -20.53
C ALA A 119 16.26 16.62 -20.42
N HIS A 120 16.80 16.13 -19.29
CA HIS A 120 18.22 16.04 -18.98
C HIS A 120 18.68 14.57 -18.83
N PRO A 121 18.81 13.82 -19.95
CA PRO A 121 19.09 12.38 -19.92
C PRO A 121 20.48 12.00 -19.36
N GLU A 122 21.40 12.96 -19.21
CA GLU A 122 22.69 12.77 -18.55
C GLU A 122 22.61 12.19 -17.13
N HIS A 123 21.48 12.30 -16.43
CA HIS A 123 21.31 11.83 -15.05
C HIS A 123 21.15 10.31 -14.87
N HIS A 124 21.11 9.52 -15.93
CA HIS A 124 20.91 8.06 -15.87
C HIS A 124 22.15 7.22 -16.26
N GLN A 125 23.30 7.86 -16.46
CA GLN A 125 24.55 7.20 -16.83
C GLN A 125 25.31 6.70 -15.58
N GLY A 126 24.76 5.67 -14.94
CA GLY A 126 25.45 4.96 -13.87
C GLY A 126 26.45 3.94 -14.43
N HIS A 127 27.63 3.80 -13.81
CA HIS A 127 28.62 2.76 -14.15
C HIS A 127 28.95 1.83 -12.97
N GLY A 128 28.27 2.02 -11.83
CA GLY A 128 28.52 1.29 -10.60
C GLY A 128 27.56 0.11 -10.42
N LEU A 129 27.85 -0.72 -9.41
CA LEU A 129 26.95 -1.79 -8.96
C LEU A 129 26.11 -1.37 -7.74
N ALA A 130 26.36 -0.17 -7.20
CA ALA A 130 25.59 0.39 -6.11
C ALA A 130 24.23 0.89 -6.61
N MET A 131 23.19 0.78 -5.78
CA MET A 131 21.81 1.19 -6.10
C MET A 131 21.71 2.64 -6.63
N TRP A 132 22.62 3.53 -6.24
CA TRP A 132 22.64 4.93 -6.70
C TRP A 132 23.28 5.14 -8.07
N GLU A 133 24.10 4.19 -8.52
CA GLU A 133 24.97 4.29 -9.71
C GLU A 133 24.72 3.15 -10.71
N PHE A 134 23.68 2.35 -10.50
CA PHE A 134 23.40 1.19 -11.36
C PHE A 134 22.86 1.66 -12.73
N PRO A 135 23.49 1.27 -13.86
CA PRO A 135 22.98 1.60 -15.18
C PRO A 135 21.61 0.95 -15.41
N LEU A 136 20.71 1.64 -16.11
CA LEU A 136 19.52 1.00 -16.64
C LEU A 136 19.94 -0.03 -17.69
N VAL A 137 19.81 -1.31 -17.35
CA VAL A 137 20.14 -2.42 -18.25
C VAL A 137 18.85 -3.00 -18.80
N LEU A 138 18.61 -2.78 -20.10
CA LEU A 138 17.45 -3.32 -20.80
C LEU A 138 17.58 -4.84 -20.95
N PRO A 139 16.49 -5.63 -20.95
CA PRO A 139 16.55 -7.09 -20.93
C PRO A 139 17.02 -7.74 -22.26
N LEU A 140 17.62 -7.00 -23.19
CA LEU A 140 18.01 -7.51 -24.51
C LEU A 140 19.30 -8.36 -24.46
N PRO A 141 19.61 -9.20 -25.47
CA PRO A 141 20.86 -9.98 -25.52
C PRO A 141 22.13 -9.14 -25.31
N GLU A 142 22.11 -7.87 -25.71
CA GLU A 142 23.19 -6.89 -25.52
C GLU A 142 23.43 -6.54 -24.04
N ALA A 143 22.51 -6.90 -23.14
CA ALA A 143 22.66 -6.68 -21.71
C ALA A 143 23.40 -7.78 -20.96
N TYR A 144 23.64 -8.95 -21.58
CA TYR A 144 24.55 -9.94 -21.01
C TYR A 144 25.99 -9.51 -21.27
N ASP A 145 26.66 -9.02 -20.23
CA ASP A 145 28.06 -8.63 -20.30
C ASP A 145 28.95 -9.74 -19.72
N ARG A 146 29.28 -10.72 -20.57
CA ARG A 146 30.21 -11.81 -20.20
C ARG A 146 31.64 -11.35 -19.98
N LYS A 147 31.99 -10.11 -20.34
CA LYS A 147 33.35 -9.58 -20.18
C LYS A 147 33.52 -8.95 -18.80
N THR A 148 32.47 -8.38 -18.22
CA THR A 148 32.59 -7.60 -16.98
C THR A 148 31.68 -8.05 -15.83
N ARG A 149 30.51 -8.64 -16.09
CA ARG A 149 29.48 -8.86 -15.06
C ARG A 149 28.95 -10.28 -14.96
N ASP A 150 28.65 -10.92 -16.09
CA ASP A 150 27.84 -12.14 -16.13
C ASP A 150 28.70 -13.39 -16.30
N ILE A 151 28.68 -14.28 -15.29
CA ILE A 151 29.47 -15.52 -15.27
C ILE A 151 28.84 -16.62 -16.13
N TYR A 152 27.50 -16.68 -16.15
CA TYR A 152 26.74 -17.71 -16.85
C TYR A 152 26.38 -17.30 -18.29
N PRO A 153 26.24 -18.25 -19.23
CA PRO A 153 25.69 -17.95 -20.56
C PRO A 153 24.23 -17.46 -20.47
N PRO A 154 23.76 -16.67 -21.44
CA PRO A 154 22.35 -16.29 -21.51
C PRO A 154 21.44 -17.51 -21.70
N HIS A 155 20.26 -17.46 -21.10
CA HIS A 155 19.21 -18.46 -21.33
C HIS A 155 18.71 -18.38 -22.78
N LYS A 156 18.44 -19.54 -23.38
CA LYS A 156 17.84 -19.62 -24.71
C LYS A 156 16.32 -19.61 -24.59
N HIS A 157 15.66 -18.79 -25.40
CA HIS A 157 14.22 -18.80 -25.59
C HIS A 157 13.94 -19.11 -27.06
N GLU A 158 13.43 -20.31 -27.36
CA GLU A 158 13.30 -20.79 -28.75
C GLU A 158 12.14 -20.13 -29.50
N ASP A 159 10.96 -20.04 -28.86
CA ASP A 159 9.75 -19.49 -29.49
C ASP A 159 9.38 -18.09 -28.96
N TYR A 160 9.19 -17.97 -27.65
CA TYR A 160 8.67 -16.76 -27.02
C TYR A 160 9.46 -16.39 -25.76
N ARG A 161 9.66 -15.08 -25.57
CA ARG A 161 10.14 -14.49 -24.32
C ARG A 161 9.09 -13.53 -23.80
N TRP A 162 8.31 -13.98 -22.82
CA TRP A 162 7.23 -13.21 -22.23
C TRP A 162 7.79 -12.15 -21.27
N ALA A 163 7.23 -10.95 -21.33
CA ALA A 163 7.54 -9.87 -20.42
C ALA A 163 6.26 -9.13 -20.03
N MET A 164 6.27 -8.56 -18.83
CA MET A 164 5.21 -7.68 -18.35
C MET A 164 5.83 -6.32 -18.02
N VAL A 165 5.23 -5.26 -18.52
CA VAL A 165 5.60 -3.88 -18.20
C VAL A 165 4.42 -3.20 -17.55
N VAL A 166 4.65 -2.60 -16.38
CA VAL A 166 3.64 -1.85 -15.64
C VAL A 166 3.94 -0.37 -15.79
N ASP A 167 3.01 0.36 -16.39
CA ASP A 167 3.05 1.81 -16.46
C ASP A 167 2.68 2.41 -15.09
N MET A 168 3.70 2.83 -14.36
CA MET A 168 3.58 3.37 -13.01
C MET A 168 2.85 4.73 -12.97
N ASP A 169 2.92 5.53 -14.04
CA ASP A 169 2.23 6.82 -14.11
C ASP A 169 0.71 6.67 -14.17
N LYS A 170 0.22 5.51 -14.64
CA LYS A 170 -1.21 5.16 -14.65
C LYS A 170 -1.67 4.41 -13.40
N CYS A 171 -0.74 3.99 -12.54
CA CYS A 171 -1.07 3.23 -11.35
C CYS A 171 -1.61 4.15 -10.24
N ILE A 172 -2.93 4.17 -10.06
CA ILE A 172 -3.59 4.96 -9.01
C ILE A 172 -3.82 4.18 -7.70
N GLY A 173 -3.30 2.95 -7.59
CA GLY A 173 -3.48 2.12 -6.41
C GLY A 173 -4.88 1.55 -6.20
N CYS A 174 -5.66 1.37 -7.27
CA CYS A 174 -7.05 0.88 -7.17
C CYS A 174 -7.20 -0.59 -6.71
N SER A 175 -6.11 -1.35 -6.66
CA SER A 175 -6.07 -2.77 -6.26
C SER A 175 -6.93 -3.74 -7.09
N ALA A 176 -7.48 -3.32 -8.23
CA ALA A 176 -8.26 -4.18 -9.11
C ALA A 176 -7.44 -5.35 -9.68
N CYS A 177 -6.16 -5.13 -10.00
CA CYS A 177 -5.26 -6.18 -10.47
C CYS A 177 -4.94 -7.22 -9.38
N SER A 178 -4.91 -6.82 -8.11
CA SER A 178 -4.76 -7.75 -6.98
C SER A 178 -6.01 -8.63 -6.86
N ALA A 179 -7.20 -8.02 -6.85
CA ALA A 179 -8.47 -8.75 -6.82
C ALA A 179 -8.65 -9.72 -8.00
N ALA A 180 -8.25 -9.30 -9.21
CA ALA A 180 -8.28 -10.16 -10.39
C ALA A 180 -7.35 -11.38 -10.23
N CYS A 181 -6.14 -11.18 -9.68
CA CYS A 181 -5.21 -12.27 -9.41
C CYS A 181 -5.80 -13.30 -8.43
N TYR A 182 -6.47 -12.85 -7.37
CA TYR A 182 -7.19 -13.73 -6.44
C TYR A 182 -8.28 -14.55 -7.14
N ALA A 183 -9.09 -13.89 -7.98
CA ALA A 183 -10.20 -14.52 -8.68
C ALA A 183 -9.73 -15.57 -9.70
N GLU A 184 -8.70 -15.24 -10.48
CA GLU A 184 -8.20 -16.13 -11.53
C GLU A 184 -7.43 -17.33 -10.97
N ASN A 185 -6.61 -17.10 -9.94
CA ASN A 185 -5.67 -18.11 -9.43
C ASN A 185 -6.16 -18.85 -8.18
N ASN A 186 -7.41 -18.64 -7.75
CA ASN A 186 -7.99 -19.25 -6.56
C ASN A 186 -7.15 -19.03 -5.29
N VAL A 187 -6.55 -17.85 -5.16
CA VAL A 187 -5.69 -17.54 -4.00
C VAL A 187 -6.55 -17.51 -2.73
N ALA A 188 -6.12 -18.21 -1.69
CA ALA A 188 -6.88 -18.31 -0.45
C ALA A 188 -6.93 -16.97 0.31
N VAL A 189 -8.07 -16.66 0.90
CA VAL A 189 -8.22 -15.47 1.77
C VAL A 189 -7.67 -15.80 3.17
N ALA A 190 -6.70 -15.02 3.63
CA ALA A 190 -6.16 -15.12 4.98
C ALA A 190 -7.04 -14.34 5.99
N GLY A 191 -7.24 -14.92 7.18
CA GLY A 191 -7.95 -14.25 8.27
C GLY A 191 -7.08 -13.19 8.96
N GLU A 192 -7.74 -12.27 9.68
CA GLU A 192 -7.10 -11.13 10.38
C GLU A 192 -5.91 -11.54 11.26
N GLU A 193 -6.04 -12.62 12.03
CA GLU A 193 -4.96 -13.14 12.88
C GLU A 193 -3.71 -13.50 12.06
N ARG A 194 -3.88 -14.12 10.88
CA ARG A 194 -2.78 -14.46 9.97
C ARG A 194 -2.17 -13.22 9.31
N ILE A 195 -2.98 -12.21 9.01
CA ILE A 195 -2.48 -10.93 8.49
C ILE A 195 -1.61 -10.22 9.54
N VAL A 196 -2.03 -10.21 10.81
CA VAL A 196 -1.21 -9.65 11.91
C VAL A 196 0.11 -10.40 12.09
N GLU A 197 0.15 -11.70 11.76
CA GLU A 197 1.38 -12.51 11.73
C GLU A 197 2.25 -12.27 10.48
N GLY A 198 1.82 -11.42 9.53
CA GLY A 198 2.50 -11.19 8.26
C GLY A 198 2.34 -12.34 7.25
N ARG A 199 1.30 -13.16 7.40
CA ARG A 199 1.04 -14.35 6.57
C ARG A 199 -0.14 -14.11 5.64
N GLU A 200 -0.03 -13.07 4.83
CA GLU A 200 -0.94 -12.84 3.72
C GLU A 200 -0.63 -13.81 2.56
N MET A 201 -1.68 -14.30 1.92
CA MET A 201 -1.57 -15.09 0.70
C MET A 201 -1.90 -14.19 -0.48
N ALA A 202 -0.95 -13.37 -0.97
CA ALA A 202 -1.15 -12.49 -2.12
C ALA A 202 0.02 -12.64 -3.11
N TRP A 203 -0.29 -12.94 -4.38
CA TRP A 203 0.73 -13.05 -5.43
C TRP A 203 1.03 -11.72 -6.11
N LEU A 204 0.08 -10.77 -6.05
CA LEU A 204 0.23 -9.40 -6.51
C LEU A 204 -0.25 -8.46 -5.41
N GLN A 205 0.65 -7.61 -4.94
CA GLN A 205 0.39 -6.59 -3.91
C GLN A 205 0.62 -5.20 -4.47
N ILE A 206 -0.14 -4.22 -4.00
CA ILE A 206 0.12 -2.80 -4.30
C ILE A 206 0.88 -2.20 -3.12
N GLN A 207 2.16 -1.93 -3.32
CA GLN A 207 2.99 -1.25 -2.32
C GLN A 207 2.81 0.26 -2.46
N ARG A 208 2.82 0.95 -1.32
CA ARG A 208 2.63 2.39 -1.22
C ARG A 208 3.86 3.02 -0.60
N TYR A 209 4.48 3.95 -1.30
CA TYR A 209 5.62 4.71 -0.81
C TYR A 209 5.30 6.20 -0.75
N GLU A 210 5.66 6.83 0.37
CA GLU A 210 5.60 8.27 0.54
C GLU A 210 6.88 8.91 -0.01
N ASP A 211 6.75 10.07 -0.65
CA ASP A 211 7.88 10.85 -1.10
C ASP A 211 8.62 11.45 0.13
N PRO A 212 9.95 11.27 0.25
CA PRO A 212 10.70 11.75 1.42
C PRO A 212 10.63 13.27 1.62
N GLU A 213 10.52 14.04 0.54
CA GLU A 213 10.47 15.51 0.57
C GLU A 213 9.04 16.03 0.70
N GLN A 214 8.06 15.31 0.15
CA GLN A 214 6.65 15.68 0.16
C GLN A 214 5.80 14.49 0.59
N ARG A 215 5.68 14.24 1.91
CA ARG A 215 5.04 13.02 2.42
C ARG A 215 3.57 12.84 2.04
N GLU A 216 2.88 13.88 1.56
CA GLU A 216 1.53 13.73 1.00
C GLU A 216 1.53 13.11 -0.41
N LYS A 217 2.65 13.19 -1.13
CA LYS A 217 2.82 12.57 -2.44
C LYS A 217 3.12 11.08 -2.27
N ILE A 218 2.28 10.28 -2.89
CA ILE A 218 2.29 8.82 -2.80
C ILE A 218 2.60 8.23 -4.17
N THR A 219 3.48 7.24 -4.20
CA THR A 219 3.74 6.41 -5.38
C THR A 219 3.28 4.98 -5.11
N PHE A 220 2.56 4.39 -6.08
CA PHE A 220 2.06 3.02 -6.01
C PHE A 220 2.89 2.09 -6.87
N LEU A 221 3.42 1.02 -6.28
CA LEU A 221 4.21 0.02 -6.97
C LEU A 221 3.52 -1.35 -6.90
N PRO A 222 2.94 -1.84 -8.01
CA PRO A 222 2.46 -3.22 -8.09
C PRO A 222 3.64 -4.18 -8.02
N MET A 223 3.74 -4.93 -6.94
CA MET A 223 4.76 -5.95 -6.71
C MET A 223 4.17 -7.34 -6.90
N LEU A 224 4.79 -8.10 -7.79
CA LEU A 224 4.50 -9.49 -8.10
C LEU A 224 5.80 -10.26 -8.35
N CYS A 225 5.72 -11.59 -8.54
CA CYS A 225 6.86 -12.34 -9.06
C CYS A 225 7.31 -11.75 -10.40
N GLN A 226 8.58 -11.35 -10.49
CA GLN A 226 9.14 -10.71 -11.68
C GLN A 226 9.61 -11.72 -12.74
N HIS A 227 9.53 -13.02 -12.45
CA HIS A 227 10.02 -14.09 -13.32
C HIS A 227 11.45 -13.80 -13.82
N CYS A 228 12.35 -13.52 -12.87
CA CYS A 228 13.73 -13.13 -13.15
C CYS A 228 14.43 -14.16 -14.03
N ASP A 229 15.23 -13.69 -15.00
CA ASP A 229 16.03 -14.56 -15.89
C ASP A 229 17.03 -15.39 -15.07
N ASN A 230 17.81 -14.72 -14.22
CA ASN A 230 18.65 -15.37 -13.19
C ASN A 230 17.89 -15.44 -11.87
N ALA A 231 16.89 -16.33 -11.77
CA ALA A 231 16.03 -16.45 -10.59
C ALA A 231 16.75 -17.09 -9.38
N PRO A 232 17.06 -16.33 -8.30
CA PRO A 232 17.74 -16.90 -7.13
C PRO A 232 16.86 -17.94 -6.41
N CYS A 233 15.53 -17.83 -6.51
CA CYS A 233 14.59 -18.75 -5.89
C CYS A 233 14.60 -20.17 -6.49
N GLU A 234 15.01 -20.33 -7.75
CA GLU A 234 15.06 -21.65 -8.40
C GLU A 234 16.23 -22.48 -7.88
N SER A 235 17.43 -21.88 -7.88
CA SER A 235 18.69 -22.56 -7.51
C SER A 235 18.73 -23.11 -6.09
N VAL A 236 17.87 -22.60 -5.20
CA VAL A 236 17.80 -22.99 -3.80
C VAL A 236 16.67 -24.00 -3.51
N CYS A 237 15.89 -24.40 -4.51
CA CYS A 237 14.84 -25.40 -4.34
C CYS A 237 15.48 -26.81 -4.25
N PRO A 238 15.37 -27.50 -3.11
CA PRO A 238 16.08 -28.77 -2.91
C PRO A 238 15.44 -29.97 -3.63
N VAL A 239 14.24 -29.79 -4.19
CA VAL A 239 13.44 -30.85 -4.82
C VAL A 239 13.25 -30.62 -6.32
N TYR A 240 14.17 -29.88 -6.93
CA TYR A 240 14.23 -29.63 -8.37
C TYR A 240 14.57 -30.90 -9.14
#